data_AF-A0A927BF01-F1
#
_entry.id   AF-A0A927BF01-F1
#
_cell.length_a   1.000
_cell.length_b   1.000
_cell.length_c   1.000
_cell.angle_alpha   90.00
_cell.angle_beta   90.00
_cell.angle_gamma   90.00
#
_symmetry.space_group_name_H-M   'P 1'
#
loop_
_entity.id
_entity.type
_entity.pdbx_description
1 polymer ?
#
loop_
_entity_poly.entity_id
_entity_poly.type
_entity_poly.pdbx_seq_one_letter_code
_entity_poly.pdbx_strand_id
1 'polypeptide(L)'
;MTRNKGPSQIVGDFLIRFYHEEPDDTKASTKALRAITGMFDYEWEVASTFKELLEMTLPVNTLRDMVRVKANRLWNLPIKVMILTRQWILVKSKIELREDMNFISEETKVLLEKAGWSEARRVSIEEYENHLEKLGYPKFPVALEFLRRFGGLQISESPQGESQRSYNLKVDPLKLTQCYPPYVFAAFEEGLGRPLCPVALADNGHSAIAMDEAGRFYCMDGSALFHVADSIYEAIQILSHTNWPKFDKVLELD
;
A
#
# COMPACT_ATOMS: atom_id res chain seq x y z
N MET A 1 15.42 33.38 32.82
CA MET A 1 15.04 31.97 33.06
C MET A 1 14.25 31.47 31.86
N THR A 2 14.91 30.89 30.88
CA THR A 2 14.26 30.26 29.72
C THR A 2 13.73 28.90 30.16
N ARG A 3 12.40 28.74 30.22
CA ARG A 3 11.79 27.41 30.37
C ARG A 3 12.27 26.56 29.19
N ASN A 4 12.90 25.42 29.49
CA ASN A 4 13.29 24.45 28.47
C ASN A 4 12.00 23.98 27.79
N LYS A 5 11.79 24.37 26.53
CA LYS A 5 10.62 23.93 25.76
C LYS A 5 10.79 22.44 25.47
N GLY A 6 9.75 21.66 25.73
CA GLY A 6 9.75 20.24 25.43
C GLY A 6 9.68 19.97 23.92
N PRO A 7 10.11 18.77 23.48
CA PRO A 7 9.99 18.25 22.11
C PRO A 7 8.73 18.69 21.34
N SER A 8 7.56 18.37 21.90
CA SER A 8 6.27 18.60 21.26
C SER A 8 5.92 20.08 21.12
N GLN A 9 6.44 20.92 22.01
CA GLN A 9 6.19 22.36 21.95
C GLN A 9 7.02 23.02 20.84
N ILE A 10 8.25 22.55 20.63
CA ILE A 10 9.13 23.01 19.54
C ILE A 10 8.55 22.62 18.18
N VAL A 11 8.12 21.36 18.04
CA VAL A 11 7.52 20.84 16.80
C VAL A 11 6.15 21.46 16.53
N GLY A 12 5.32 21.65 17.56
CA GLY A 12 4.04 22.33 17.44
C GLY A 12 4.17 23.78 16.97
N ASP A 13 5.08 24.56 17.56
CA ASP A 13 5.36 25.94 17.14
C ASP A 13 5.84 26.00 15.67
N PHE A 14 6.60 25.01 15.23
CA PHE A 14 7.04 24.88 13.83
C PHE A 14 5.87 24.62 12.89
N LEU A 15 5.01 23.65 13.19
CA LEU A 15 3.86 23.32 12.35
C LEU A 15 2.93 24.53 12.23
N ILE A 16 2.66 25.22 13.34
CA ILE A 16 1.81 26.43 13.33
C ILE A 16 2.42 27.51 12.44
N ARG A 17 3.70 27.85 12.59
CA ARG A 17 4.37 28.85 11.73
C ARG A 17 4.39 28.45 10.26
N PHE A 18 4.70 27.19 9.98
CA PHE A 18 4.76 26.66 8.62
C PHE A 18 3.38 26.67 7.93
N TYR A 19 2.32 26.36 8.66
CA TYR A 19 0.97 26.32 8.11
C TYR A 19 0.29 27.69 8.03
N HIS A 20 0.59 28.63 8.93
CA HIS A 20 -0.07 29.94 8.95
C HIS A 20 0.68 31.07 8.28
N GLU A 21 2.01 31.13 8.39
CA GLU A 21 2.75 32.36 8.06
C GLU A 21 3.48 32.27 6.71
N GLU A 22 4.15 31.14 6.40
CA GLU A 22 5.05 31.05 5.24
C GLU A 22 5.06 29.66 4.55
N PRO A 23 3.94 29.19 3.97
CA PRO A 23 3.82 27.83 3.40
C PRO A 23 4.73 27.55 2.18
N ASP A 24 5.30 28.60 1.58
CA ASP A 24 6.10 28.55 0.34
C ASP A 24 7.58 28.94 0.53
N ASP A 25 8.03 29.38 1.71
CA ASP A 25 9.46 29.65 1.97
C ASP A 25 10.22 28.38 2.32
N THR A 26 10.69 27.71 1.26
CA THR A 26 11.48 26.47 1.34
C THR A 26 12.84 26.65 2.04
N LYS A 27 13.44 27.84 2.02
CA LYS A 27 14.74 28.11 2.68
C LYS A 27 14.55 28.27 4.18
N ALA A 28 13.53 29.02 4.60
CA ALA A 28 13.14 29.15 6.01
C ALA A 28 12.78 27.79 6.60
N SER A 29 11.98 27.01 5.87
CA SER A 29 11.56 25.65 6.25
C SER A 29 12.74 24.70 6.44
N THR A 30 13.70 24.69 5.49
CA THR A 30 14.89 23.85 5.59
C THR A 30 15.79 24.24 6.75
N LYS A 31 15.94 25.55 7.01
CA LYS A 31 16.74 26.07 8.13
C LYS A 31 16.10 25.72 9.48
N ALA A 32 14.76 25.81 9.56
CA ALA A 32 14.00 25.46 10.75
C ALA A 32 14.04 23.94 11.03
N LEU A 33 13.84 23.09 10.03
CA LEU A 33 13.98 21.63 10.17
C LEU A 33 15.37 21.24 10.66
N ARG A 34 16.43 21.85 10.11
CA ARG A 34 17.82 21.63 10.57
C ARG A 34 18.06 22.07 12.00
N ALA A 35 17.45 23.19 12.41
CA ALA A 35 17.54 23.68 13.77
C ALA A 35 16.83 22.73 14.74
N ILE A 36 15.67 22.20 14.35
CA ILE A 36 14.92 21.21 15.13
C ILE A 36 15.73 19.92 15.22
N THR A 37 16.22 19.34 14.13
CA THR A 37 17.02 18.10 14.19
C THR A 37 18.29 18.22 15.04
N GLY A 38 18.89 19.43 15.13
CA GLY A 38 20.06 19.69 15.98
C GLY A 38 19.74 19.92 17.46
N MET A 39 18.45 19.97 17.84
CA MET A 39 17.99 20.14 19.22
C MET A 39 17.64 18.82 19.91
N PHE A 40 17.66 17.70 19.18
CA PHE A 40 17.36 16.37 19.72
C PHE A 40 18.60 15.49 19.59
N ASP A 41 18.80 14.64 20.58
CA ASP A 41 19.91 13.71 20.59
C ASP A 41 19.76 12.65 19.49
N TYR A 42 18.54 12.42 19.02
CA TYR A 42 18.23 11.42 17.99
C TYR A 42 17.14 11.86 17.01
N GLU A 43 17.36 11.59 15.71
CA GLU A 43 16.43 11.92 14.62
C GLU A 43 15.04 11.24 14.76
N TRP A 44 14.97 10.08 15.44
CA TRP A 44 13.72 9.34 15.63
C TRP A 44 12.76 10.03 16.61
N GLU A 45 13.27 10.79 17.59
CA GLU A 45 12.44 11.53 18.55
C GLU A 45 11.69 12.67 17.85
N VAL A 46 12.36 13.33 16.91
CA VAL A 46 11.74 14.36 16.05
C VAL A 46 10.64 13.73 15.20
N ALA A 47 10.92 12.60 14.55
CA ALA A 47 9.95 11.92 13.70
C ALA A 47 8.70 11.45 14.48
N SER A 48 8.87 10.86 15.67
CA SER A 48 7.76 10.43 16.53
C SER A 48 6.91 11.62 16.96
N THR A 49 7.56 12.70 17.39
CA THR A 49 6.86 13.92 17.85
C THR A 49 6.08 14.59 16.72
N PHE A 50 6.64 14.62 15.50
CA PHE A 50 5.93 15.10 14.31
C PHE A 50 4.70 14.23 14.01
N LYS A 51 4.86 12.90 14.01
CA LYS A 51 3.77 11.95 13.76
C LYS A 51 2.62 12.15 14.76
N GLU A 52 2.93 12.15 16.06
CA GLU A 52 1.95 12.35 17.13
C GLU A 52 1.18 13.67 16.97
N LEU A 53 1.89 14.79 16.76
CA LEU A 53 1.23 16.10 16.62
C LEU A 53 0.36 16.20 15.37
N LEU A 54 0.82 15.62 14.26
CA LEU A 54 0.12 15.61 12.99
C LEU A 54 -1.13 14.72 13.04
N GLU A 55 -1.06 13.58 13.72
CA GLU A 55 -2.21 12.71 14.01
C GLU A 55 -3.22 13.37 14.97
N MET A 56 -2.74 14.21 15.90
CA MET A 56 -3.60 14.96 16.81
C MET A 56 -4.29 16.18 16.16
N THR A 57 -3.73 16.77 15.12
CA THR A 57 -4.22 18.04 14.53
C THR A 57 -4.91 17.88 13.17
N LEU A 58 -4.67 16.80 12.43
CA LEU A 58 -5.25 16.59 11.10
C LEU A 58 -5.71 15.14 10.92
N PRO A 59 -6.83 14.89 10.21
CA PRO A 59 -7.19 13.53 9.80
C PRO A 59 -6.06 12.90 8.98
N VAL A 60 -5.74 11.62 9.24
CA VAL A 60 -4.65 10.83 8.60
C VAL A 60 -4.59 11.01 7.07
N ASN A 61 -5.75 11.13 6.42
CA ASN A 61 -5.86 11.30 4.97
C ASN A 61 -5.34 12.66 4.47
N THR A 62 -5.48 13.72 5.27
CA THR A 62 -5.04 15.08 4.92
C THR A 62 -3.52 15.15 4.80
N LEU A 63 -2.80 14.46 5.68
CA LEU A 63 -1.34 14.36 5.65
C LEU A 63 -0.84 13.59 4.45
N ARG A 64 -1.48 12.46 4.16
CA ARG A 64 -1.20 11.63 2.99
C ARG A 64 -1.37 12.45 1.70
N ASP A 65 -2.46 13.20 1.61
CA ASP A 65 -2.77 14.03 0.44
C ASP A 65 -1.84 15.24 0.30
N MET A 66 -1.44 15.87 1.42
CA MET A 66 -0.49 16.99 1.40
C MET A 66 0.92 16.57 0.97
N VAL A 67 1.40 15.41 1.46
CA VAL A 67 2.68 14.83 1.03
C VAL A 67 2.63 14.46 -0.44
N ARG A 68 1.51 13.89 -0.91
CA ARG A 68 1.28 13.52 -2.32
C ARG A 68 1.22 14.74 -3.24
N VAL A 69 0.55 15.82 -2.83
CA VAL A 69 0.46 17.08 -3.58
C VAL A 69 1.81 17.79 -3.67
N LYS A 70 2.64 17.79 -2.61
CA LYS A 70 3.97 18.41 -2.65
C LYS A 70 5.04 17.54 -3.34
N ALA A 71 4.95 16.21 -3.28
CA ALA A 71 5.86 15.31 -4.01
C ALA A 71 5.76 15.47 -5.54
N ASN A 72 4.57 15.80 -6.07
CA ASN A 72 4.36 16.03 -7.49
C ASN A 72 4.91 17.38 -8.02
N ARG A 73 5.33 18.32 -7.16
CA ARG A 73 5.91 19.61 -7.56
C ARG A 73 7.45 19.60 -7.73
N LEU A 74 8.11 18.43 -7.63
CA LEU A 74 9.57 18.30 -7.56
C LEU A 74 10.34 18.41 -8.90
N TRP A 75 9.69 18.82 -9.99
CA TRP A 75 10.29 18.84 -11.34
C TRP A 75 11.31 19.97 -11.62
N ASN A 76 11.59 20.87 -10.67
CA ASN A 76 12.48 22.03 -10.86
C ASN A 76 13.61 22.17 -9.81
N LEU A 77 13.97 21.09 -9.10
CA LEU A 77 14.98 21.17 -8.04
C LEU A 77 16.40 20.78 -8.52
N PRO A 78 17.46 21.34 -7.92
CA PRO A 78 18.84 21.00 -8.26
C PRO A 78 19.14 19.51 -8.03
N ILE A 79 19.99 18.92 -8.88
CA ILE A 79 20.34 17.48 -8.93
C ILE A 79 20.68 16.87 -7.55
N LYS A 80 21.31 17.62 -6.64
CA LYS A 80 21.60 17.15 -5.26
C LYS A 80 20.35 16.92 -4.40
N VAL A 81 19.29 17.69 -4.61
CA VAL A 81 18.00 17.53 -3.91
C VAL A 81 17.26 16.32 -4.48
N MET A 82 17.32 16.07 -5.79
CA MET A 82 16.80 14.84 -6.42
C MET A 82 17.48 13.56 -5.90
N ILE A 83 18.79 13.60 -5.65
CA ILE A 83 19.52 12.45 -5.09
C ILE A 83 19.09 12.18 -3.65
N LEU A 84 18.91 13.23 -2.84
CA LEU A 84 18.42 13.12 -1.47
C LEU A 84 16.95 12.69 -1.41
N THR A 85 16.07 13.18 -2.28
CA THR A 85 14.69 12.67 -2.35
C THR A 85 14.63 11.24 -2.86
N ARG A 86 15.47 10.82 -3.81
CA ARG A 86 15.57 9.40 -4.20
C ARG A 86 16.08 8.52 -3.06
N GLN A 87 17.12 8.94 -2.33
CA GLN A 87 17.60 8.22 -1.14
C GLN A 87 16.55 8.20 -0.03
N TRP A 88 15.84 9.29 0.19
CA TRP A 88 14.78 9.39 1.19
C TRP A 88 13.55 8.59 0.78
N ILE A 89 13.18 8.51 -0.50
CA ILE A 89 12.14 7.61 -1.03
C ILE A 89 12.57 6.15 -0.85
N LEU A 90 13.84 5.80 -1.09
CA LEU A 90 14.35 4.44 -0.90
C LEU A 90 14.43 4.06 0.59
N VAL A 91 14.79 5.00 1.45
CA VAL A 91 14.82 4.79 2.91
C VAL A 91 13.39 4.74 3.46
N LYS A 92 12.50 5.64 3.02
CA LYS A 92 11.07 5.63 3.35
C LYS A 92 10.38 4.38 2.85
N SER A 93 10.63 3.94 1.61
CA SER A 93 10.09 2.67 1.10
C SER A 93 10.63 1.50 1.92
N LYS A 94 11.88 1.54 2.38
CA LYS A 94 12.46 0.48 3.22
C LYS A 94 11.95 0.51 4.66
N ILE A 95 11.55 1.68 5.16
CA ILE A 95 10.91 1.87 6.47
C ILE A 95 9.43 1.49 6.39
N GLU A 96 8.67 1.97 5.40
CA GLU A 96 7.28 1.56 5.11
C GLU A 96 7.21 0.06 4.83
N LEU A 97 8.11 -0.52 4.03
CA LEU A 97 8.19 -1.97 3.86
C LEU A 97 8.53 -2.72 5.16
N ARG A 98 9.23 -2.12 6.12
CA ARG A 98 9.52 -2.72 7.43
C ARG A 98 8.37 -2.54 8.41
N GLU A 99 7.66 -1.43 8.36
CA GLU A 99 6.48 -1.14 9.18
C GLU A 99 5.25 -1.92 8.70
N ASP A 100 5.05 -2.07 7.38
CA ASP A 100 3.97 -2.87 6.83
C ASP A 100 4.24 -4.39 6.98
N MET A 101 5.51 -4.80 7.05
CA MET A 101 5.87 -6.18 7.43
C MET A 101 5.52 -6.49 8.90
N ASN A 102 5.51 -5.50 9.78
CA ASN A 102 5.03 -5.67 11.17
C ASN A 102 3.50 -5.86 11.24
N PHE A 103 2.79 -5.70 10.12
CA PHE A 103 1.34 -5.90 10.05
C PHE A 103 0.92 -7.34 9.71
N ILE A 104 1.85 -8.17 9.21
CA ILE A 104 1.58 -9.58 8.98
C ILE A 104 1.66 -10.30 10.33
N SER A 105 0.56 -10.90 10.77
CA SER A 105 0.55 -11.70 11.99
C SER A 105 1.40 -12.96 11.83
N GLU A 106 1.88 -13.52 12.94
CA GLU A 106 2.70 -14.74 12.90
C GLU A 106 1.92 -15.90 12.26
N GLU A 107 0.59 -15.95 12.45
CA GLU A 107 -0.28 -16.93 11.81
C GLU A 107 -0.27 -16.79 10.28
N THR A 108 -0.44 -15.58 9.75
CA THR A 108 -0.37 -15.32 8.30
C THR A 108 1.01 -15.65 7.74
N LYS A 109 2.07 -15.32 8.49
CA LYS A 109 3.43 -15.64 8.08
C LYS A 109 3.64 -17.14 7.96
N VAL A 110 3.15 -17.93 8.93
CA VAL A 110 3.18 -19.40 8.87
C VAL A 110 2.41 -19.93 7.66
N LEU A 111 1.24 -19.36 7.33
CA LEU A 111 0.47 -19.74 6.14
C LEU A 111 1.24 -19.45 4.85
N LEU A 112 1.85 -18.27 4.75
CA LEU A 112 2.68 -17.86 3.62
C LEU A 112 3.90 -18.78 3.45
N GLU A 113 4.63 -19.07 4.53
CA GLU A 113 5.79 -19.95 4.51
C GLU A 113 5.41 -21.38 4.09
N LYS A 114 4.27 -21.90 4.58
CA LYS A 114 3.70 -23.19 4.11
C LYS A 114 3.35 -23.18 2.63
N ALA A 115 2.93 -22.03 2.08
CA ALA A 115 2.69 -21.84 0.66
C ALA A 115 3.98 -21.64 -0.16
N GLY A 116 5.16 -21.65 0.47
CA GLY A 116 6.46 -21.48 -0.18
C GLY A 116 6.90 -20.02 -0.35
N TRP A 117 6.34 -19.10 0.43
CA TRP A 117 6.75 -17.71 0.45
C TRP A 117 7.91 -17.46 1.41
N SER A 118 8.75 -16.48 1.08
CA SER A 118 9.74 -15.87 1.97
C SER A 118 9.90 -14.39 1.62
N GLU A 119 10.43 -13.58 2.53
CA GLU A 119 10.60 -12.12 2.30
C GLU A 119 11.46 -11.80 1.06
N ALA A 120 12.48 -12.63 0.82
CA ALA A 120 13.39 -12.52 -0.31
C ALA A 120 12.82 -13.09 -1.62
N ARG A 121 11.67 -13.78 -1.57
CA ARG A 121 11.05 -14.39 -2.75
C ARG A 121 10.75 -13.31 -3.79
N ARG A 122 11.21 -13.56 -5.01
CA ARG A 122 10.83 -12.83 -6.23
C ARG A 122 10.70 -13.83 -7.37
N VAL A 123 9.55 -13.84 -8.05
CA VAL A 123 9.30 -14.67 -9.23
C VAL A 123 9.34 -13.84 -10.50
N SER A 124 9.68 -14.49 -11.63
CA SER A 124 9.45 -13.88 -12.94
C SER A 124 7.95 -13.71 -13.16
N ILE A 125 7.56 -12.57 -13.71
CA ILE A 125 6.17 -12.24 -14.02
C ILE A 125 5.96 -11.89 -15.49
N GLU A 126 6.93 -12.18 -16.36
CA GLU A 126 6.87 -11.87 -17.78
C GLU A 126 5.63 -12.45 -18.46
N GLU A 127 5.26 -13.70 -18.11
CA GLU A 127 4.05 -14.33 -18.63
C GLU A 127 2.78 -13.60 -18.17
N TYR A 128 2.73 -13.16 -16.90
CA TYR A 128 1.61 -12.39 -16.36
C TYR A 128 1.51 -11.03 -17.04
N GLU A 129 2.61 -10.31 -17.17
CA GLU A 129 2.67 -8.99 -17.81
C GLU A 129 2.18 -9.07 -19.27
N ASN A 130 2.71 -10.01 -20.05
CA ASN A 130 2.34 -10.20 -21.45
C ASN A 130 0.87 -10.59 -21.61
N HIS A 131 0.35 -11.46 -20.74
CA HIS A 131 -1.03 -11.90 -20.79
C HIS A 131 -2.02 -10.78 -20.43
N LEU A 132 -1.73 -10.03 -19.36
CA LEU A 132 -2.55 -8.89 -18.94
C LEU A 132 -2.57 -7.80 -20.02
N GLU A 133 -1.42 -7.49 -20.61
CA GLU A 133 -1.31 -6.54 -21.72
C GLU A 133 -2.10 -6.99 -22.95
N LYS A 134 -2.03 -8.27 -23.31
CA LYS A 134 -2.80 -8.84 -24.42
C LYS A 134 -4.31 -8.71 -24.21
N LEU A 135 -4.78 -8.77 -22.96
CA LEU A 135 -6.18 -8.59 -22.60
C LEU A 135 -6.58 -7.12 -22.41
N GLY A 136 -5.64 -6.18 -22.53
CA GLY A 136 -5.89 -4.74 -22.42
C GLY A 136 -5.89 -4.20 -20.98
N TYR A 137 -5.45 -5.00 -20.00
CA TYR A 137 -5.37 -4.53 -18.61
C TYR A 137 -4.19 -3.58 -18.39
N PRO A 138 -4.32 -2.63 -17.45
CA PRO A 138 -3.24 -1.72 -17.09
C PRO A 138 -2.11 -2.44 -16.34
N LYS A 139 -0.86 -2.06 -16.64
CA LYS A 139 0.34 -2.56 -15.97
C LYS A 139 0.74 -1.67 -14.78
N PHE A 140 -0.06 -1.66 -13.71
CA PHE A 140 0.26 -0.85 -12.53
C PHE A 140 1.53 -1.35 -11.83
N PRO A 141 2.54 -0.50 -11.60
CA PRO A 141 3.79 -0.93 -10.94
C PRO A 141 3.58 -1.61 -9.59
N VAL A 142 2.58 -1.17 -8.81
CA VAL A 142 2.23 -1.76 -7.52
C VAL A 142 1.62 -3.17 -7.65
N ALA A 143 0.79 -3.40 -8.67
CA ALA A 143 0.26 -4.73 -8.97
C ALA A 143 1.36 -5.69 -9.45
N LEU A 144 2.28 -5.20 -10.28
CA LEU A 144 3.43 -5.98 -10.74
C LEU A 144 4.38 -6.36 -9.59
N GLU A 145 4.62 -5.47 -8.62
CA GLU A 145 5.41 -5.82 -7.43
C GLU A 145 4.68 -6.85 -6.56
N PHE A 146 3.35 -6.72 -6.40
CA PHE A 146 2.55 -7.75 -5.74
C PHE A 146 2.72 -9.12 -6.42
N LEU A 147 2.57 -9.18 -7.75
CA LEU A 147 2.75 -10.41 -8.52
C LEU A 147 4.18 -10.96 -8.43
N ARG A 148 5.22 -10.11 -8.42
CA ARG A 148 6.61 -10.57 -8.24
C ARG A 148 6.83 -11.24 -6.89
N ARG A 149 6.15 -10.76 -5.85
CA ARG A 149 6.33 -11.27 -4.48
C ARG A 149 5.49 -12.49 -4.22
N PHE A 150 4.24 -12.49 -4.67
CA PHE A 150 3.23 -13.47 -4.29
C PHE A 150 2.73 -14.33 -5.46
N GLY A 151 3.10 -14.02 -6.69
CA GLY A 151 2.68 -14.76 -7.89
C GLY A 151 2.99 -16.25 -7.79
N GLY A 152 2.03 -17.07 -8.19
CA GLY A 152 2.07 -18.53 -8.13
C GLY A 152 1.82 -19.13 -6.75
N LEU A 153 1.63 -18.33 -5.69
CA LEU A 153 1.26 -18.86 -4.39
C LEU A 153 -0.20 -19.31 -4.35
N GLN A 154 -0.43 -20.40 -3.64
CA GLN A 154 -1.74 -20.87 -3.24
C GLN A 154 -1.74 -21.05 -1.71
N ILE A 155 -2.55 -20.25 -1.02
CA ILE A 155 -2.63 -20.20 0.44
C ILE A 155 -3.91 -20.92 0.87
N SER A 156 -3.76 -21.87 1.79
CA SER A 156 -4.87 -22.67 2.34
C SER A 156 -4.69 -22.81 3.86
N GLU A 157 -5.78 -22.70 4.62
CA GLU A 157 -5.78 -22.98 6.07
C GLU A 157 -5.76 -24.49 6.38
N SER A 158 -6.31 -25.32 5.49
CA SER A 158 -6.34 -26.77 5.73
C SER A 158 -4.95 -27.40 5.66
N PRO A 159 -4.61 -28.30 6.61
CA PRO A 159 -3.37 -29.05 6.55
C PRO A 159 -3.29 -29.90 5.28
N GLN A 160 -2.09 -30.04 4.72
CA GLN A 160 -1.81 -30.90 3.57
C GLN A 160 -2.41 -32.30 3.78
N GLY A 161 -3.51 -32.63 3.10
CA GLY A 161 -4.14 -33.95 3.21
C GLY A 161 -5.65 -33.99 2.96
N GLU A 162 -6.37 -32.90 3.24
CA GLU A 162 -7.77 -32.75 2.82
C GLU A 162 -7.82 -32.02 1.49
N SER A 163 -8.46 -32.65 0.51
CA SER A 163 -8.55 -32.26 -0.91
C SER A 163 -7.71 -31.05 -1.35
N GLN A 164 -6.71 -31.26 -2.19
CA GLN A 164 -5.93 -30.22 -2.91
C GLN A 164 -6.75 -29.15 -3.67
N ARG A 165 -8.07 -29.16 -3.54
CA ARG A 165 -9.03 -28.28 -4.21
C ARG A 165 -9.39 -27.04 -3.40
N SER A 166 -9.21 -27.00 -2.07
CA SER A 166 -9.57 -25.81 -1.29
C SER A 166 -8.40 -24.85 -1.07
N TYR A 167 -8.61 -23.58 -1.37
CA TYR A 167 -7.67 -22.48 -1.13
C TYR A 167 -8.40 -21.18 -0.79
N ASN A 168 -7.78 -20.38 0.06
CA ASN A 168 -8.30 -19.08 0.47
C ASN A 168 -7.90 -18.01 -0.54
N LEU A 169 -6.65 -18.08 -1.00
CA LEU A 169 -6.07 -17.15 -1.97
C LEU A 169 -5.16 -17.91 -2.95
N LYS A 170 -5.32 -17.64 -4.24
CA LYS A 170 -4.43 -18.08 -5.31
C LYS A 170 -4.01 -16.90 -6.16
N VAL A 171 -2.73 -16.54 -6.11
CA VAL A 171 -2.20 -15.39 -6.85
C VAL A 171 -1.77 -15.83 -8.24
N ASP A 172 -2.75 -15.86 -9.15
CA ASP A 172 -2.58 -16.36 -10.52
C ASP A 172 -3.50 -15.59 -11.48
N PRO A 173 -3.02 -14.49 -12.09
CA PRO A 173 -3.84 -13.67 -13.00
C PRO A 173 -4.19 -14.41 -14.30
N LEU A 174 -3.38 -15.40 -14.72
CA LEU A 174 -3.69 -16.25 -15.88
C LEU A 174 -4.93 -17.07 -15.59
N LYS A 175 -4.97 -17.74 -14.42
CA LYS A 175 -6.12 -18.55 -14.03
C LYS A 175 -7.35 -17.69 -13.78
N LEU A 176 -7.17 -16.53 -13.14
CA LEU A 176 -8.24 -15.58 -12.87
C LEU A 176 -8.96 -15.17 -14.15
N THR A 177 -8.22 -14.70 -15.15
CA THR A 177 -8.80 -14.17 -16.40
C THR A 177 -9.45 -15.25 -17.28
N GLN A 178 -9.17 -16.53 -17.02
CA GLN A 178 -9.92 -17.66 -17.60
C GLN A 178 -11.28 -17.86 -16.93
N CYS A 179 -11.39 -17.58 -15.63
CA CYS A 179 -12.62 -17.71 -14.85
C CYS A 179 -13.51 -16.45 -14.96
N TYR A 180 -12.88 -15.28 -15.09
CA TYR A 180 -13.53 -13.97 -15.15
C TYR A 180 -13.13 -13.25 -16.44
N PRO A 181 -14.00 -13.23 -17.46
CA PRO A 181 -13.72 -12.57 -18.71
C PRO A 181 -13.54 -11.05 -18.56
N PRO A 182 -12.81 -10.37 -19.46
CA PRO A 182 -12.56 -8.93 -19.38
C PRO A 182 -13.79 -8.03 -19.28
N TYR A 183 -14.92 -8.41 -19.86
CA TYR A 183 -16.15 -7.61 -19.78
C TYR A 183 -16.71 -7.51 -18.35
N VAL A 184 -16.41 -8.49 -17.48
CA VAL A 184 -16.82 -8.45 -16.07
C VAL A 184 -16.08 -7.32 -15.37
N PHE A 185 -14.77 -7.22 -15.57
CA PHE A 185 -13.96 -6.13 -15.02
C PHE A 185 -14.41 -4.77 -15.55
N ALA A 186 -14.65 -4.67 -16.85
CA ALA A 186 -15.06 -3.42 -17.49
C ALA A 186 -16.31 -2.79 -16.84
N ALA A 187 -17.33 -3.60 -16.49
CA ALA A 187 -18.55 -3.11 -15.85
C ALA A 187 -18.28 -2.53 -14.44
N PHE A 188 -17.42 -3.18 -13.66
CA PHE A 188 -17.03 -2.67 -12.35
C PHE A 188 -16.09 -1.46 -12.45
N GLU A 189 -15.17 -1.43 -13.42
CA GLU A 189 -14.30 -0.28 -13.69
C GLU A 189 -15.10 0.96 -14.08
N GLU A 190 -16.15 0.79 -14.88
CA GLU A 190 -17.09 1.85 -15.27
C GLU A 190 -17.80 2.42 -14.04
N GLY A 191 -18.39 1.57 -13.19
CA GLY A 191 -19.07 2.02 -11.98
C GLY A 191 -18.13 2.60 -10.92
N LEU A 192 -16.90 2.10 -10.81
CA LEU A 192 -15.89 2.59 -9.87
C LEU A 192 -15.18 3.87 -10.36
N GLY A 193 -15.29 4.16 -11.67
CA GLY A 193 -14.63 5.29 -12.32
C GLY A 193 -13.10 5.19 -12.34
N ARG A 194 -12.54 3.98 -12.24
CA ARG A 194 -11.09 3.75 -12.31
C ARG A 194 -10.76 2.35 -12.85
N PRO A 195 -9.63 2.21 -13.56
CA PRO A 195 -9.18 0.93 -14.06
C PRO A 195 -8.65 0.02 -12.95
N LEU A 196 -8.77 -1.28 -13.16
CA LEU A 196 -8.42 -2.36 -12.24
C LEU A 196 -7.49 -3.37 -12.95
N CYS A 197 -6.50 -3.85 -12.24
CA CYS A 197 -5.62 -4.93 -12.67
C CYS A 197 -6.01 -6.21 -11.92
N PRO A 198 -6.43 -7.30 -12.60
CA PRO A 198 -6.69 -8.57 -11.94
C PRO A 198 -5.40 -9.20 -11.42
N VAL A 199 -5.42 -9.73 -10.18
CA VAL A 199 -4.21 -10.25 -9.53
C VAL A 199 -4.35 -11.62 -8.87
N ALA A 200 -5.51 -11.96 -8.30
CA ALA A 200 -5.66 -13.21 -7.54
C ALA A 200 -7.10 -13.72 -7.49
N LEU A 201 -7.26 -15.03 -7.32
CA LEU A 201 -8.53 -15.70 -7.04
C LEU A 201 -8.64 -15.91 -5.53
N ALA A 202 -9.83 -15.72 -4.99
CA ALA A 202 -10.11 -15.96 -3.58
C ALA A 202 -11.35 -16.84 -3.42
N ASP A 203 -11.54 -17.38 -2.22
CA ASP A 203 -12.64 -18.32 -1.89
C ASP A 203 -12.78 -19.44 -2.94
N ASN A 204 -11.73 -20.26 -3.09
CA ASN A 204 -11.71 -21.37 -4.06
C ASN A 204 -11.94 -20.96 -5.53
N GLY A 205 -11.82 -19.67 -5.84
CA GLY A 205 -12.05 -19.10 -7.16
C GLY A 205 -13.48 -18.63 -7.39
N HIS A 206 -14.29 -18.50 -6.33
CA HIS A 206 -15.60 -17.86 -6.36
C HIS A 206 -15.53 -16.33 -6.35
N SER A 207 -14.40 -15.77 -5.93
CA SER A 207 -14.18 -14.33 -5.96
C SER A 207 -12.93 -13.94 -6.74
N ALA A 208 -13.01 -12.84 -7.48
CA ALA A 208 -11.87 -12.26 -8.18
C ALA A 208 -11.30 -11.08 -7.38
N ILE A 209 -9.98 -11.02 -7.26
CA ILE A 209 -9.25 -9.96 -6.58
C ILE A 209 -8.53 -9.10 -7.62
N ALA A 210 -8.74 -7.79 -7.51
CA ALA A 210 -8.16 -6.79 -8.38
C ALA A 210 -7.46 -5.69 -7.59
N MET A 211 -6.52 -5.00 -8.23
CA MET A 211 -5.82 -3.84 -7.67
C MET A 211 -5.99 -2.62 -8.56
N ASP A 212 -6.16 -1.44 -7.96
CA ASP A 212 -6.07 -0.19 -8.71
C ASP A 212 -4.64 0.39 -8.72
N GLU A 213 -4.46 1.52 -9.42
CA GLU A 213 -3.17 2.21 -9.53
C GLU A 213 -2.59 2.65 -8.18
N ALA A 214 -3.45 2.92 -7.19
CA ALA A 214 -3.03 3.33 -5.86
C ALA A 214 -2.62 2.16 -4.97
N GLY A 215 -2.82 0.91 -5.43
CA GLY A 215 -2.50 -0.30 -4.68
C GLY A 215 -3.62 -0.79 -3.76
N ARG A 216 -4.84 -0.26 -3.93
CA ARG A 216 -6.01 -0.72 -3.17
C ARG A 216 -6.52 -2.03 -3.75
N PHE A 217 -6.92 -2.93 -2.86
CA PHE A 217 -7.46 -4.24 -3.22
C PHE A 217 -8.98 -4.21 -3.23
N TYR A 218 -9.55 -4.83 -4.26
CA TYR A 218 -10.97 -5.00 -4.43
C TYR A 218 -11.31 -6.48 -4.62
N CYS A 219 -12.42 -6.92 -4.03
CA CYS A 219 -12.97 -8.25 -4.19
C CYS A 219 -14.28 -8.16 -4.98
N MET A 220 -14.37 -8.94 -6.04
CA MET A 220 -15.56 -9.09 -6.88
C MET A 220 -16.22 -10.41 -6.52
N ASP A 221 -17.45 -10.35 -6.02
CA ASP A 221 -18.26 -11.51 -5.69
C ASP A 221 -19.67 -11.32 -6.27
N GLY A 222 -20.02 -12.15 -7.24
CA GLY A 222 -21.24 -11.99 -8.04
C GLY A 222 -21.30 -10.62 -8.73
N SER A 223 -22.35 -9.85 -8.43
CA SER A 223 -22.56 -8.50 -8.94
C SER A 223 -22.02 -7.40 -8.01
N ALA A 224 -21.41 -7.75 -6.88
CA ALA A 224 -20.92 -6.79 -5.90
C ALA A 224 -19.40 -6.62 -5.94
N LEU A 225 -18.96 -5.39 -5.68
CA LEU A 225 -17.57 -5.02 -5.50
C LEU A 225 -17.34 -4.52 -4.09
N PHE A 226 -16.32 -5.05 -3.45
CA PHE A 226 -15.96 -4.77 -2.07
C PHE A 226 -14.55 -4.21 -2.00
N HIS A 227 -14.33 -3.19 -1.15
CA HIS A 227 -12.98 -2.76 -0.79
C HIS A 227 -12.41 -3.71 0.26
N VAL A 228 -11.21 -4.21 0.03
CA VAL A 228 -10.55 -5.21 0.88
C VAL A 228 -9.51 -4.57 1.78
N ALA A 229 -8.61 -3.78 1.19
CA ALA A 229 -7.44 -3.25 1.87
C ALA A 229 -6.81 -2.09 1.08
N ASP A 230 -6.07 -1.24 1.78
CA ASP A 230 -5.30 -0.13 1.18
C ASP A 230 -3.83 -0.48 0.93
N SER A 231 -3.36 -1.65 1.41
CA SER A 231 -1.99 -2.11 1.25
C SER A 231 -1.88 -3.60 0.95
N ILE A 232 -0.74 -4.01 0.38
CA ILE A 232 -0.43 -5.42 0.06
C ILE A 232 -0.49 -6.30 1.31
N TYR A 233 0.04 -5.85 2.43
CA TYR A 233 0.20 -6.68 3.61
C TYR A 233 -1.09 -6.83 4.39
N GLU A 234 -1.88 -5.76 4.47
CA GLU A 234 -3.25 -5.84 4.97
C GLU A 234 -4.10 -6.78 4.10
N ALA A 235 -4.00 -6.67 2.77
CA ALA A 235 -4.71 -7.57 1.86
C ALA A 235 -4.30 -9.04 2.08
N ILE A 236 -3.02 -9.32 2.23
CA ILE A 236 -2.52 -10.67 2.51
C ILE A 236 -2.99 -11.17 3.88
N GLN A 237 -2.96 -10.34 4.92
CA GLN A 237 -3.49 -10.69 6.24
C GLN A 237 -4.96 -11.09 6.17
N ILE A 238 -5.78 -10.35 5.43
CA ILE A 238 -7.21 -10.58 5.29
C ILE A 238 -7.48 -11.81 4.41
N LEU A 239 -6.93 -11.85 3.20
CA LEU A 239 -7.26 -12.84 2.17
C LEU A 239 -6.64 -14.21 2.42
N SER A 240 -5.62 -14.30 3.28
CA SER A 240 -5.04 -15.59 3.67
C SER A 240 -5.96 -16.40 4.58
N HIS A 241 -6.96 -15.78 5.19
CA HIS A 241 -7.88 -16.44 6.12
C HIS A 241 -9.25 -16.74 5.50
N THR A 242 -9.98 -17.72 6.04
CA THR A 242 -11.33 -18.08 5.58
C THR A 242 -12.44 -17.19 6.15
N ASN A 243 -12.20 -16.56 7.31
CA ASN A 243 -13.17 -15.69 7.97
C ASN A 243 -12.98 -14.25 7.52
N TRP A 244 -13.38 -13.94 6.28
CA TRP A 244 -13.30 -12.57 5.78
C TRP A 244 -14.20 -11.65 6.60
N PRO A 245 -13.71 -10.47 7.02
CA PRO A 245 -14.58 -9.48 7.61
C PRO A 245 -15.66 -9.08 6.60
N LYS A 246 -16.76 -8.50 7.09
CA LYS A 246 -17.68 -7.81 6.19
C LYS A 246 -16.92 -6.65 5.56
N PHE A 247 -16.64 -6.79 4.28
CA PHE A 247 -16.04 -5.72 3.51
C PHE A 247 -17.05 -4.61 3.23
N ASP A 248 -16.55 -3.39 3.15
CA ASP A 248 -17.36 -2.26 2.71
C ASP A 248 -17.69 -2.46 1.22
N LYS A 249 -18.97 -2.67 0.94
CA LYS A 249 -19.48 -2.73 -0.43
C LYS A 249 -19.33 -1.35 -1.06
N VAL A 250 -18.60 -1.28 -2.16
CA VAL A 250 -18.30 -0.04 -2.88
C VAL A 250 -19.25 0.14 -4.06
N LEU A 251 -19.65 -0.96 -4.70
CA LEU A 251 -20.48 -0.96 -5.89
C LEU A 251 -21.30 -2.26 -5.96
N GLU A 252 -22.48 -2.19 -6.56
CA GLU A 252 -23.29 -3.33 -6.94
C GLU A 252 -23.83 -3.05 -8.35
N LEU A 253 -23.67 -4.02 -9.25
CA LEU A 253 -24.22 -3.97 -10.60
C LEU A 253 -25.63 -4.55 -10.58
N ASP A 254 -26.53 -3.93 -11.35
CA ASP A 254 -27.93 -4.36 -11.51
C ASP A 254 -28.10 -5.61 -12.38
#